data_AF-A0A5C5ZNX2-F1
#
_entry.id   AF-A0A5C5ZNX2-F1
#
_cell.length_a   1.000
_cell.length_b   1.000
_cell.length_c   1.000
_cell.angle_alpha   90.00
_cell.angle_beta   90.00
_cell.angle_gamma   90.00
#
_symmetry.space_group_name_H-M   'P 1'
#
loop_
_entity.id
_entity.type
_entity.pdbx_description
1 polymer ?
#
loop_
_entity_poly.entity_id
_entity_poly.type
_entity_poly.pdbx_seq_one_letter_code
_entity_poly.pdbx_strand_id
1 'polypeptide(L)'
;MIIRTAACIALLGLAGGAACQAANKDDFYRYYSVQVKVSSLGADRLLDSYRSHGGGSGSPGSSFGISSPIADASQEIEIKPTHEGGRLYANLTFSSEGTQSESGSDKNGDKAGPDDEPAVRRQRIDLTDLRPTSIDLGSDSDGRTYRLDLTPQVVEQRITPLSFREVTDKLYKLNFHRSRVVLNDKTLVGRMQVTSTQMTWIQINDLANIEFSLHRIKNAKPWGRLQDGCITITHPDGDEIEIVRVTNGDDSQLIEGGPYRVWVRWKEPAQTYAEMREALTKYRDRLLSGEETAASPHTLQLIEQKLTREPGPWLVGSGGSSRRPHDIVEE
;
A
#
# COMPACT_ATOMS: atom_id res chain seq x y z
N MET A 1 -8.73 -66.75 -21.36
CA MET A 1 -9.05 -65.99 -22.59
C MET A 1 -9.81 -64.74 -22.15
N ILE A 2 -9.13 -63.67 -21.70
CA ILE A 2 -8.69 -62.48 -22.48
C ILE A 2 -9.83 -62.04 -23.43
N ILE A 3 -10.55 -60.96 -23.15
CA ILE A 3 -10.17 -59.58 -23.56
C ILE A 3 -10.42 -58.56 -22.45
N ARG A 4 -9.38 -57.77 -22.18
CA ARG A 4 -9.39 -56.53 -21.39
C ARG A 4 -9.85 -55.38 -22.29
N THR A 5 -10.72 -54.51 -21.78
CA THR A 5 -10.92 -53.18 -22.37
C THR A 5 -10.83 -52.14 -21.26
N ALA A 6 -9.68 -51.51 -21.18
CA ALA A 6 -9.41 -50.36 -20.32
C ALA A 6 -9.94 -49.10 -21.01
N ALA A 7 -10.76 -48.33 -20.32
CA ALA A 7 -11.12 -46.98 -20.73
C ALA A 7 -10.36 -45.99 -19.83
N CYS A 8 -9.24 -45.49 -20.36
CA CYS A 8 -8.51 -44.35 -19.82
C CYS A 8 -9.34 -43.07 -20.06
N ILE A 9 -10.00 -42.56 -19.03
CA ILE A 9 -10.54 -41.19 -19.04
C ILE A 9 -9.41 -40.27 -18.57
N ALA A 10 -8.71 -39.70 -19.54
CA ALA A 10 -7.78 -38.60 -19.33
C ALA A 10 -8.58 -37.34 -18.98
N LEU A 11 -8.68 -37.03 -17.69
CA LEU A 11 -9.10 -35.71 -17.22
C LEU A 11 -7.93 -34.74 -17.45
N LEU A 12 -7.96 -34.07 -18.61
CA LEU A 12 -7.22 -32.84 -18.87
C LEU A 12 -7.72 -31.77 -17.91
N GLY A 13 -7.10 -31.72 -16.73
CA GLY A 13 -7.20 -30.60 -15.82
C GLY A 13 -6.51 -29.40 -16.45
N LEU A 14 -7.29 -28.49 -17.03
CA LEU A 14 -6.88 -27.10 -17.25
C LEU A 14 -6.58 -26.49 -15.87
N ALA A 15 -5.31 -26.58 -15.48
CA ALA A 15 -4.76 -25.74 -14.44
C ALA A 15 -4.76 -24.31 -14.99
N GLY A 16 -5.88 -23.62 -14.81
CA GLY A 16 -5.92 -22.17 -14.81
C GLY A 16 -5.01 -21.70 -13.68
N GLY A 17 -3.75 -21.49 -14.02
CA GLY A 17 -2.82 -20.72 -13.20
C GLY A 17 -3.38 -19.32 -13.12
N ALA A 18 -4.28 -19.08 -12.15
CA ALA A 18 -4.47 -17.77 -11.60
C ALA A 18 -3.09 -17.36 -11.10
N ALA A 19 -2.40 -16.56 -11.91
CA ALA A 19 -1.25 -15.81 -11.48
C ALA A 19 -1.70 -15.09 -10.22
N CYS A 20 -1.24 -15.58 -9.06
CA CYS A 20 -1.23 -14.76 -7.87
C CYS A 20 -0.39 -13.56 -8.26
N GLN A 21 -1.03 -12.48 -8.69
CA GLN A 21 -0.42 -11.16 -8.61
C GLN A 21 0.08 -11.08 -7.18
N ALA A 22 1.40 -11.10 -7.02
CA ALA A 22 2.02 -10.79 -5.76
C ALA A 22 1.42 -9.44 -5.38
N ALA A 23 0.58 -9.43 -4.34
CA ALA A 23 0.09 -8.20 -3.75
C ALA A 23 1.31 -7.30 -3.56
N ASN A 24 1.21 -6.03 -3.96
CA ASN A 24 2.27 -5.05 -3.74
C ASN A 24 2.63 -5.12 -2.24
N LYS A 25 3.78 -5.75 -1.93
CA LYS A 25 4.23 -6.01 -0.56
C LYS A 25 4.59 -4.72 0.18
N ASP A 26 4.81 -3.65 -0.56
CA ASP A 26 5.22 -2.39 0.01
C ASP A 26 3.99 -1.61 0.49
N ASP A 27 3.93 -1.36 1.81
CA ASP A 27 3.00 -0.43 2.49
C ASP A 27 3.04 1.01 1.94
N PHE A 28 3.76 1.25 0.85
CA PHE A 28 4.14 2.57 0.39
C PHE A 28 3.68 2.77 -1.05
N TYR A 29 2.97 3.86 -1.26
CA TYR A 29 2.79 4.42 -2.58
C TYR A 29 4.00 5.32 -2.89
N ARG A 30 4.73 4.97 -3.95
CA ARG A 30 5.85 5.78 -4.46
C ARG A 30 5.36 6.68 -5.58
N TYR A 31 5.66 7.98 -5.48
CA TYR A 31 5.39 8.92 -6.56
C TYR A 31 6.50 9.94 -6.71
N TYR A 32 6.66 10.47 -7.93
CA TYR A 32 7.58 11.56 -8.17
C TYR A 32 7.02 12.87 -7.62
N SER A 33 7.87 13.68 -7.02
CA SER A 33 7.58 15.06 -6.62
C SER A 33 8.76 15.93 -7.04
N VAL A 34 8.50 17.19 -7.34
CA VAL A 34 9.54 18.19 -7.61
C VAL A 34 9.45 19.22 -6.49
N GLN A 35 10.48 19.27 -5.65
CA GLN A 35 10.67 20.36 -4.72
C GLN A 35 11.33 21.52 -5.44
N VAL A 36 10.90 22.74 -5.14
CA VAL A 36 11.38 23.95 -5.80
C VAL A 36 11.78 24.95 -4.73
N LYS A 37 12.90 25.65 -4.97
CA LYS A 37 13.39 26.71 -4.10
C LYS A 37 14.01 27.83 -4.95
N VAL A 38 13.75 29.08 -4.59
CA VAL A 38 14.48 30.23 -5.11
C VAL A 38 15.59 30.56 -4.12
N SER A 39 16.81 30.45 -4.61
CA SER A 39 18.03 30.80 -3.88
C SER A 39 18.56 32.13 -4.41
N SER A 40 19.10 32.97 -3.52
CA SER A 40 19.79 34.21 -3.91
C SER A 40 21.23 34.21 -3.41
N LEU A 41 22.12 34.79 -4.20
CA LEU A 41 23.54 34.89 -3.91
C LEU A 41 23.96 36.36 -4.01
N GLY A 42 24.37 36.96 -2.88
CA GLY A 42 24.90 38.32 -2.85
C GLY A 42 26.39 38.36 -3.22
N ALA A 43 26.88 39.50 -3.68
CA ALA A 43 28.30 39.71 -3.99
C ALA A 43 29.19 39.68 -2.73
N ASP A 44 28.62 39.93 -1.55
CA ASP A 44 29.31 40.09 -0.27
C ASP A 44 28.86 39.09 0.83
N ARG A 45 27.88 38.21 0.54
CA ARG A 45 27.32 37.26 1.52
C ARG A 45 27.17 35.84 0.96
N LEU A 46 27.58 34.86 1.77
CA LEU A 46 27.32 33.43 1.56
C LEU A 46 25.83 33.13 1.70
N LEU A 47 25.23 32.57 0.64
CA LEU A 47 23.93 31.89 0.54
C LEU A 47 22.97 32.09 1.74
N ASP A 48 22.27 33.21 1.77
CA ASP A 48 21.06 33.35 2.57
C ASP A 48 19.87 32.97 1.66
N SER A 49 19.12 31.94 2.03
CA SER A 49 17.84 31.64 1.36
C SER A 49 16.91 32.84 1.51
N TYR A 50 16.39 33.36 0.39
CA TYR A 50 15.38 34.41 0.40
C TYR A 50 14.18 34.01 1.29
N ARG A 51 13.72 34.92 2.17
CA ARG A 51 12.80 34.60 3.28
C ARG A 51 11.38 34.17 2.87
N SER A 52 10.81 33.33 3.76
CA SER A 52 9.46 32.76 3.96
C SER A 52 8.66 32.13 2.81
N HIS A 53 8.71 32.58 1.55
CA HIS A 53 7.82 32.05 0.49
C HIS A 53 8.53 31.61 -0.81
N GLY A 54 9.86 31.53 -0.80
CA GLY A 54 10.65 31.16 -1.98
C GLY A 54 10.71 29.66 -2.25
N GLY A 55 9.71 28.85 -1.90
CA GLY A 55 9.77 27.41 -2.14
C GLY A 55 8.43 26.72 -2.11
N GLY A 56 8.36 25.57 -2.78
CA GLY A 56 7.15 24.77 -2.91
C GLY A 56 7.47 23.34 -3.35
N SER A 57 6.46 22.49 -3.43
CA SER A 57 6.62 21.17 -4.01
C SER A 57 5.32 20.70 -4.65
N GLY A 58 5.42 19.92 -5.72
CA GLY A 58 4.25 19.34 -6.37
C GLY A 58 4.55 18.01 -7.03
N SER A 59 3.53 17.17 -7.11
CA SER A 59 3.54 15.91 -7.86
C SER A 59 3.04 16.11 -9.30
N PRO A 60 3.30 15.15 -10.21
CA PRO A 60 2.72 15.16 -11.55
C PRO A 60 1.21 15.43 -11.55
N GLY A 61 0.78 16.42 -12.34
CA GLY A 61 -0.63 16.83 -12.43
C GLY A 61 -1.03 17.99 -11.51
N SER A 62 -0.13 18.44 -10.62
CA SER A 62 -0.30 19.68 -9.87
C SER A 62 0.24 20.91 -10.63
N SER A 63 -0.19 22.10 -10.19
CA SER A 63 0.39 23.40 -10.58
C SER A 63 0.58 24.25 -9.35
N PHE A 64 1.71 24.94 -9.23
CA PHE A 64 1.97 25.88 -8.15
C PHE A 64 2.86 27.04 -8.63
N GLY A 65 2.70 28.19 -8.00
CA GLY A 65 3.45 29.41 -8.33
C GLY A 65 4.47 29.77 -7.25
N ILE A 66 5.60 30.36 -7.65
CA ILE A 66 6.58 30.99 -6.77
C ILE A 66 6.92 32.36 -7.34
N SER A 67 7.10 33.37 -6.48
CA SER A 67 7.54 34.70 -6.90
C SER A 67 9.02 34.93 -6.56
N SER A 68 9.71 35.66 -7.43
CA SER A 68 11.10 36.08 -7.26
C SER A 68 11.23 37.58 -7.54
N PRO A 69 11.91 38.36 -6.67
CA PRO A 69 12.17 39.77 -6.93
C PRO A 69 13.38 39.90 -7.86
N ILE A 70 13.15 40.13 -9.15
CA ILE A 70 14.24 40.26 -10.13
C ILE A 70 14.08 41.61 -10.82
N ALA A 71 15.15 42.40 -10.79
CA ALA A 71 15.27 43.66 -11.53
C ALA A 71 14.04 44.60 -11.34
N ASP A 72 13.84 45.07 -10.11
CA ASP A 72 12.79 46.02 -9.71
C ASP A 72 11.33 45.57 -9.93
N ALA A 73 11.10 44.35 -10.43
CA ALA A 73 9.80 43.75 -10.69
C ALA A 73 9.63 42.37 -10.01
N SER A 74 8.39 41.97 -9.73
CA SER A 74 8.04 40.60 -9.34
C SER A 74 8.01 39.72 -10.58
N GLN A 75 8.84 38.67 -10.62
CA GLN A 75 8.68 37.58 -11.57
C GLN A 75 7.91 36.45 -10.91
N GLU A 76 6.75 36.13 -11.46
CA GLU A 76 5.99 34.94 -11.11
C GLU A 76 6.46 33.76 -11.97
N ILE A 77 6.61 32.60 -11.32
CA ILE A 77 7.03 31.35 -11.94
C ILE A 77 5.97 30.31 -11.63
N GLU A 78 5.19 29.92 -12.63
CA GLU A 78 4.29 28.77 -12.53
C GLU A 78 5.06 27.49 -12.87
N ILE A 79 5.00 26.49 -11.99
CA ILE A 79 5.63 25.19 -12.15
C ILE A 79 4.56 24.10 -12.24
N LYS A 80 4.62 23.30 -13.31
CA LYS A 80 3.75 22.15 -13.57
C LYS A 80 4.58 20.88 -13.75
N PRO A 81 4.75 20.07 -12.68
CA PRO A 81 5.33 18.75 -12.79
C PRO A 81 4.41 17.84 -13.63
N THR A 82 5.00 17.08 -14.55
CA THR A 82 4.27 16.14 -15.43
C THR A 82 5.04 14.84 -15.57
N HIS A 83 4.31 13.73 -15.66
CA HIS A 83 4.88 12.40 -15.92
C HIS A 83 4.32 11.85 -17.22
N GLU A 84 5.15 11.78 -18.26
CA GLU A 84 4.74 11.43 -19.62
C GLU A 84 5.72 10.41 -20.20
N GLY A 85 5.21 9.27 -20.67
CA GLY A 85 6.05 8.23 -21.29
C GLY A 85 7.15 7.68 -20.37
N GLY A 86 6.90 7.62 -19.05
CA GLY A 86 7.89 7.16 -18.06
C GLY A 86 8.96 8.19 -17.71
N ARG A 87 8.79 9.45 -18.14
CA ARG A 87 9.72 10.55 -17.89
C ARG A 87 9.09 11.61 -17.00
N LEU A 88 9.89 12.17 -16.09
CA LEU A 88 9.49 13.26 -15.21
C LEU A 88 9.96 14.58 -15.82
N TYR A 89 9.03 15.53 -15.96
CA TYR A 89 9.34 16.88 -16.43
C TYR A 89 8.81 17.94 -15.47
N ALA A 90 9.47 19.10 -15.47
CA ALA A 90 8.91 20.33 -14.92
C ALA A 90 8.67 21.33 -16.07
N ASN A 91 7.42 21.71 -16.29
CA ASN A 91 7.07 22.79 -17.21
C ASN A 91 6.99 24.09 -16.42
N LEU A 92 7.75 25.09 -16.84
CA LEU A 92 7.91 26.38 -16.18
C LEU A 92 7.32 27.46 -17.07
N THR A 93 6.51 28.34 -16.49
CA THR A 93 6.03 29.56 -17.14
C THR A 93 6.50 30.75 -16.31
N PHE A 94 7.24 31.66 -16.92
CA PHE A 94 7.73 32.88 -16.28
C PHE A 94 6.90 34.05 -16.79
N SER A 95 6.32 34.82 -15.87
CA SER A 95 5.61 36.07 -16.13
C SER A 95 6.22 37.17 -15.28
N SER A 96 6.62 38.28 -15.89
CA SER A 96 7.05 39.48 -15.16
C SER A 96 5.87 40.41 -14.96
N GLU A 97 5.58 40.77 -13.71
CA GLU A 97 4.69 41.88 -13.41
C GLU A 97 5.44 43.20 -13.64
N GLY A 98 5.20 43.80 -14.79
CA GLY A 98 5.34 45.25 -14.97
C GLY A 98 6.66 45.75 -15.55
N THR A 99 6.55 46.43 -16.68
CA THR A 99 7.13 47.78 -16.81
C THR A 99 6.22 48.50 -17.80
N GLN A 100 5.33 49.37 -17.32
CA GLN A 100 4.77 50.40 -18.20
C GLN A 100 5.99 51.09 -18.79
N SER A 101 6.19 50.91 -20.09
CA SER A 101 7.30 51.51 -20.80
C SER A 101 7.18 53.02 -20.64
N GLU A 102 7.88 53.62 -19.67
CA GLU A 102 8.20 55.04 -19.68
C GLU A 102 9.20 55.28 -20.81
N SER A 103 8.74 55.08 -22.05
CA SER A 103 9.36 55.65 -23.23
C SER A 103 9.09 57.14 -23.21
N GLY A 104 10.01 57.88 -22.60
CA GLY A 104 10.15 59.30 -22.87
C GLY A 104 10.48 59.54 -24.35
N SER A 105 9.85 60.58 -24.90
CA SER A 105 10.00 61.19 -26.24
C SER A 105 9.53 60.31 -27.42
N ASP A 106 8.53 60.68 -28.22
CA ASP A 106 8.20 62.00 -28.76
C ASP A 106 6.71 62.18 -29.03
N LYS A 107 6.26 63.44 -28.94
CA LYS A 107 4.94 63.88 -29.40
C LYS A 107 4.80 63.64 -30.90
N ASN A 108 4.11 62.58 -31.30
CA ASN A 108 3.26 62.58 -32.49
C ASN A 108 2.18 61.52 -32.32
N GLY A 109 0.92 61.98 -32.33
CA GLY A 109 -0.23 61.12 -32.14
C GLY A 109 -0.41 60.19 -33.32
N ASP A 110 -0.34 58.89 -33.04
CA ASP A 110 -1.12 57.90 -33.77
C ASP A 110 -1.38 56.68 -32.87
N LYS A 111 -2.67 56.47 -32.57
CA LYS A 111 -3.35 55.26 -32.10
C LYS A 111 -2.53 54.24 -31.27
N ALA A 112 -2.72 54.29 -29.94
CA ALA A 112 -2.47 53.15 -29.07
C ALA A 112 -3.39 51.97 -29.48
N GLY A 113 -2.79 50.86 -29.92
CA GLY A 113 -3.49 49.58 -30.14
C GLY A 113 -3.67 48.80 -28.83
N PRO A 114 -4.57 47.80 -28.76
CA PRO A 114 -4.99 47.15 -27.52
C PRO A 114 -4.16 45.92 -27.09
N ASP A 115 -2.97 45.67 -27.66
CA ASP A 115 -2.37 44.32 -27.65
C ASP A 115 -0.95 44.23 -27.04
N ASP A 116 -0.64 44.97 -25.97
CA ASP A 116 0.60 44.73 -25.20
C ASP A 116 0.38 43.63 -24.14
N GLU A 117 0.29 42.38 -24.58
CA GLU A 117 0.31 41.22 -23.67
C GLU A 117 1.69 41.09 -22.97
N PRO A 118 1.74 40.77 -21.67
CA PRO A 118 3.00 40.59 -20.95
C PRO A 118 3.85 39.48 -21.60
N ALA A 119 5.17 39.68 -21.66
CA ALA A 119 6.09 38.69 -22.21
C ALA A 119 6.11 37.41 -21.34
N VAL A 120 5.44 36.35 -21.80
CA VAL A 120 5.42 35.05 -21.13
C VAL A 120 6.50 34.13 -21.71
N ARG A 121 7.48 33.74 -20.89
CA ARG A 121 8.51 32.75 -21.27
C ARG A 121 8.11 31.36 -20.79
N ARG A 122 8.25 30.33 -21.62
CA ARG A 122 7.99 28.92 -21.24
C ARG A 122 9.24 28.06 -21.41
N GLN A 123 9.47 27.15 -20.47
CA GLN A 123 10.61 26.23 -20.48
C GLN A 123 10.19 24.86 -19.95
N ARG A 124 10.69 23.78 -20.57
CA ARG A 124 10.47 22.40 -20.10
C ARG A 124 11.81 21.78 -19.72
N ILE A 125 11.88 21.23 -18.51
CA ILE A 125 13.08 20.59 -17.96
C ILE A 125 12.80 19.11 -17.76
N ASP A 126 13.70 18.25 -18.25
CA ASP A 126 13.68 16.81 -17.97
C ASP A 126 14.38 16.56 -16.63
N LEU A 127 13.66 15.94 -15.70
CA LEU A 127 14.10 15.63 -14.33
C LEU A 127 14.09 14.11 -14.07
N THR A 128 14.03 13.31 -15.14
CA THR A 128 13.90 11.84 -15.05
C THR A 128 15.10 11.19 -14.38
N ASP A 129 16.29 11.78 -14.48
CA ASP A 129 17.51 11.27 -13.85
C ASP A 129 17.60 11.54 -12.34
N LEU A 130 16.56 12.18 -11.78
CA LEU A 130 16.44 12.56 -10.37
C LEU A 130 17.59 13.44 -9.86
N ARG A 131 18.26 14.20 -10.74
CA ARG A 131 19.30 15.13 -10.35
C ARG A 131 18.74 16.53 -10.06
N PRO A 132 19.19 17.18 -8.98
CA PRO A 132 18.90 18.60 -8.77
C PRO A 132 19.35 19.43 -9.97
N THR A 133 18.47 20.29 -10.45
CA THR A 133 18.71 21.17 -11.60
C THR A 133 18.45 22.60 -11.19
N SER A 134 19.37 23.50 -11.55
CA SER A 134 19.26 24.92 -11.24
C SER A 134 19.08 25.75 -12.51
N ILE A 135 18.24 26.77 -12.45
CA ILE A 135 17.97 27.70 -13.55
C ILE A 135 18.28 29.11 -13.06
N ASP A 136 19.15 29.81 -13.77
CA ASP A 136 19.46 31.20 -13.45
C ASP A 136 18.28 32.09 -13.87
N LEU A 137 17.77 32.87 -12.90
CA LEU A 137 16.62 33.74 -13.11
C LEU A 137 17.04 35.16 -13.48
N GLY A 138 18.24 35.59 -13.08
CA GLY A 138 18.81 36.89 -13.37
C GLY A 138 19.50 37.49 -12.16
N SER A 139 19.92 38.76 -12.29
CA SER A 139 20.50 39.53 -11.20
C SER A 139 19.74 40.84 -11.01
N ASP A 140 19.66 41.36 -9.79
CA ASP A 140 19.13 42.70 -9.51
C ASP A 140 20.20 43.79 -9.71
N SER A 141 19.80 45.05 -9.51
CA SER A 141 20.65 46.24 -9.64
C SER A 141 21.81 46.26 -8.65
N ASP A 142 21.69 45.56 -7.52
CA ASP A 142 22.74 45.39 -6.51
C ASP A 142 23.72 44.24 -6.86
N GLY A 143 23.53 43.57 -8.00
CA GLY A 143 24.36 42.45 -8.46
C GLY A 143 24.07 41.13 -7.74
N ARG A 144 22.99 41.04 -6.97
CA ARG A 144 22.56 39.78 -6.36
C ARG A 144 21.91 38.91 -7.42
N THR A 145 22.36 37.65 -7.50
CA THR A 145 21.87 36.69 -8.49
C THR A 145 20.82 35.78 -7.89
N TYR A 146 19.75 35.51 -8.64
CA TYR A 146 18.64 34.64 -8.25
C TYR A 146 18.63 33.38 -9.11
N ARG A 147 18.34 32.26 -8.47
CA ARG A 147 18.34 30.93 -9.09
C ARG A 147 17.15 30.12 -8.62
N LEU A 148 16.48 29.45 -9.54
CA LEU A 148 15.45 28.46 -9.28
C LEU A 148 16.07 27.08 -9.21
N ASP A 149 16.07 26.49 -8.04
CA ASP A 149 16.53 25.11 -7.80
C ASP A 149 15.32 24.17 -7.86
N LEU A 150 15.40 23.16 -8.74
CA LEU A 150 14.44 22.08 -8.90
C LEU A 150 15.09 20.79 -8.38
N THR A 151 14.53 20.22 -7.32
CA THR A 151 14.99 18.95 -6.73
C THR A 151 13.92 17.88 -6.94
N PRO A 152 14.06 17.02 -7.97
CA PRO A 152 13.18 15.87 -8.12
C PRO A 152 13.44 14.85 -7.01
N GLN A 153 12.37 14.21 -6.53
CA GLN A 153 12.42 13.21 -5.48
C GLN A 153 11.36 12.13 -5.72
N VAL A 154 11.63 10.92 -5.23
CA VAL A 154 10.62 9.86 -5.10
C VAL A 154 10.11 9.91 -3.67
N VAL A 155 8.86 10.31 -3.50
CA VAL A 155 8.19 10.34 -2.21
C VAL A 155 7.57 8.98 -1.95
N GLU A 156 7.95 8.37 -0.84
CA GLU A 156 7.32 7.19 -0.29
C GLU A 156 6.25 7.62 0.72
N GLN A 157 4.99 7.41 0.36
CA GLN A 157 3.88 7.67 1.27
C GLN A 157 3.30 6.35 1.77
N ARG A 158 3.31 6.18 3.09
CA ARG A 158 2.68 5.03 3.71
C ARG A 158 1.17 5.03 3.44
N ILE A 159 0.68 3.98 2.80
CA ILE A 159 -0.74 3.76 2.57
C ILE A 159 -1.37 3.50 3.93
N THR A 160 -2.28 4.38 4.33
CA THR A 160 -3.02 4.23 5.59
C THR A 160 -4.26 3.38 5.31
N PRO A 161 -4.40 2.20 5.95
CA PRO A 161 -5.59 1.38 5.74
C PRO A 161 -6.87 2.10 6.17
N LEU A 162 -7.85 2.09 5.27
CA LEU A 162 -9.15 2.71 5.44
C LEU A 162 -10.00 1.92 6.43
N SER A 163 -10.87 2.62 7.17
CA SER A 163 -11.93 1.94 7.92
C SER A 163 -12.94 1.36 6.95
N PHE A 164 -13.34 0.12 7.23
CA PHE A 164 -14.30 -0.63 6.45
C PHE A 164 -15.74 -0.11 6.65
N ARG A 165 -16.52 -0.03 5.57
CA ARG A 165 -17.95 0.33 5.55
C ARG A 165 -18.76 -0.69 4.74
N GLU A 166 -19.54 -1.52 5.43
CA GLU A 166 -20.33 -2.63 4.83
C GLU A 166 -21.12 -2.23 3.57
N VAL A 167 -21.85 -1.11 3.63
CA VAL A 167 -22.77 -0.70 2.55
C VAL A 167 -22.03 -0.20 1.31
N THR A 168 -21.00 0.64 1.48
CA THR A 168 -20.29 1.25 0.34
C THR A 168 -19.30 0.28 -0.28
N ASP A 169 -18.62 -0.50 0.56
CA ASP A 169 -17.58 -1.44 0.10
C ASP A 169 -18.18 -2.77 -0.38
N LYS A 170 -19.49 -3.00 -0.14
CA LYS A 170 -20.20 -4.25 -0.44
C LYS A 170 -19.55 -5.50 0.18
N LEU A 171 -18.68 -5.35 1.17
CA LEU A 171 -18.15 -6.47 1.94
C LEU A 171 -19.11 -6.71 3.09
N TYR A 172 -19.61 -7.93 3.25
CA TYR A 172 -20.62 -8.22 4.30
C TYR A 172 -20.11 -9.27 5.27
N LYS A 173 -19.49 -10.32 4.73
CA LYS A 173 -18.93 -11.43 5.53
C LYS A 173 -17.67 -11.92 4.85
N LEU A 174 -16.63 -12.17 5.62
CA LEU A 174 -15.41 -12.76 5.08
C LEU A 174 -15.59 -14.27 4.93
N ASN A 175 -15.10 -14.79 3.82
CA ASN A 175 -15.09 -16.20 3.51
C ASN A 175 -13.67 -16.66 3.22
N PHE A 176 -13.23 -17.66 3.97
CA PHE A 176 -11.89 -18.21 3.98
C PHE A 176 -11.83 -19.62 3.37
N HIS A 177 -12.82 -20.00 2.56
CA HIS A 177 -12.85 -21.33 1.97
C HIS A 177 -11.59 -21.57 1.13
N ARG A 178 -10.72 -22.50 1.59
CA ARG A 178 -9.42 -22.83 0.98
C ARG A 178 -8.39 -21.71 1.03
N SER A 179 -8.57 -20.70 1.88
CA SER A 179 -7.55 -19.69 2.11
C SER A 179 -6.32 -20.34 2.71
N ARG A 180 -5.14 -19.99 2.20
CA ARG A 180 -3.87 -20.50 2.72
C ARG A 180 -3.37 -19.53 3.78
N VAL A 181 -2.81 -20.07 4.86
CA VAL A 181 -2.15 -19.28 5.90
C VAL A 181 -0.65 -19.47 5.73
N VAL A 182 0.06 -18.38 5.45
CA VAL A 182 1.50 -18.34 5.21
C VAL A 182 2.14 -17.49 6.30
N LEU A 183 3.22 -17.99 6.89
CA LEU A 183 4.01 -17.30 7.91
C LEU A 183 5.30 -16.76 7.27
N ASN A 184 5.60 -15.49 7.53
CA ASN A 184 6.81 -14.78 7.12
C ASN A 184 7.17 -14.98 5.64
N ASP A 185 6.14 -14.97 4.77
CA ASP A 185 6.25 -15.15 3.29
C ASP A 185 6.93 -16.45 2.82
N LYS A 186 7.11 -17.42 3.72
CA LYS A 186 7.94 -18.62 3.45
C LYS A 186 7.22 -19.91 3.76
N THR A 187 6.51 -19.94 4.88
CA THR A 187 6.06 -21.20 5.46
C THR A 187 4.55 -21.33 5.38
N LEU A 188 4.05 -22.28 4.59
CA LEU A 188 2.64 -22.65 4.60
C LEU A 188 2.30 -23.39 5.91
N VAL A 189 1.65 -22.69 6.85
CA VAL A 189 1.30 -23.27 8.15
C VAL A 189 -0.04 -24.02 8.12
N GLY A 190 -0.92 -23.70 7.17
CA GLY A 190 -2.15 -24.45 6.96
C GLY A 190 -3.15 -23.81 6.02
N ARG A 191 -4.40 -24.27 6.11
CA ARG A 191 -5.52 -23.75 5.33
C ARG A 191 -6.73 -23.54 6.21
N MET A 192 -7.43 -22.44 5.99
CA MET A 192 -8.70 -22.14 6.63
C MET A 192 -9.86 -22.74 5.85
N GLN A 193 -10.91 -23.08 6.57
CA GLN A 193 -12.18 -23.58 6.03
C GLN A 193 -13.35 -22.92 6.78
N VAL A 194 -13.28 -21.59 6.89
CA VAL A 194 -14.25 -20.77 7.63
C VAL A 194 -15.07 -19.98 6.62
N THR A 195 -16.39 -20.01 6.73
CA THR A 195 -17.28 -19.32 5.78
C THR A 195 -18.17 -18.32 6.50
N SER A 196 -18.39 -17.17 5.87
CA SER A 196 -19.44 -16.22 6.24
C SER A 196 -19.32 -15.70 7.68
N THR A 197 -18.11 -15.25 8.06
CA THR A 197 -17.81 -14.78 9.43
C THR A 197 -17.53 -13.28 9.48
N GLN A 198 -17.92 -12.67 10.61
CA GLN A 198 -17.61 -11.27 10.91
C GLN A 198 -16.37 -11.16 11.82
N MET A 199 -16.20 -12.13 12.71
CA MET A 199 -15.00 -12.33 13.51
C MET A 199 -14.44 -13.70 13.18
N THR A 200 -13.15 -13.76 12.92
CA THR A 200 -12.44 -14.97 12.55
C THR A 200 -11.31 -15.21 13.52
N TRP A 201 -11.01 -16.47 13.79
CA TRP A 201 -9.86 -16.82 14.61
C TRP A 201 -9.05 -17.94 13.96
N ILE A 202 -7.74 -17.91 14.21
CA ILE A 202 -6.80 -18.97 13.86
C ILE A 202 -5.91 -19.27 15.06
N GLN A 203 -5.53 -20.52 15.20
CA GLN A 203 -4.58 -20.96 16.21
C GLN A 203 -3.39 -21.61 15.52
N ILE A 204 -2.20 -21.08 15.77
CA ILE A 204 -0.93 -21.59 15.27
C ILE A 204 -0.09 -22.01 16.48
N ASN A 205 0.26 -23.29 16.58
CA ASN A 205 1.08 -23.78 17.72
C ASN A 205 2.43 -23.07 17.77
N ASP A 206 2.94 -22.88 18.99
CA ASP A 206 4.19 -22.16 19.31
C ASP A 206 4.28 -20.71 18.85
N LEU A 207 3.23 -20.18 18.21
CA LEU A 207 3.21 -18.82 17.69
C LEU A 207 2.13 -18.00 18.36
N ALA A 208 0.85 -18.30 18.10
CA ALA A 208 -0.24 -17.42 18.52
C ALA A 208 -1.63 -18.05 18.42
N ASN A 209 -2.55 -17.51 19.21
CA ASN A 209 -3.98 -17.55 18.97
C ASN A 209 -4.46 -16.16 18.55
N ILE A 210 -4.96 -16.03 17.33
CA ILE A 210 -5.23 -14.75 16.68
C ILE A 210 -6.72 -14.65 16.39
N GLU A 211 -7.36 -13.61 16.92
CA GLU A 211 -8.73 -13.21 16.53
C GLU A 211 -8.64 -11.94 15.70
N PHE A 212 -9.37 -11.87 14.60
CA PHE A 212 -9.35 -10.69 13.74
C PHE A 212 -10.70 -10.39 13.07
N SER A 213 -10.88 -9.12 12.70
CA SER A 213 -12.13 -8.61 12.10
C SER A 213 -11.87 -7.30 11.33
N LEU A 214 -12.72 -6.98 10.36
CA LEU A 214 -12.66 -5.70 9.64
C LEU A 214 -13.22 -4.52 10.42
N HIS A 215 -14.07 -4.76 11.44
CA HIS A 215 -14.44 -3.67 12.35
C HIS A 215 -13.76 -3.84 13.69
N ARG A 216 -13.74 -2.73 14.42
CA ARG A 216 -13.11 -2.63 15.72
C ARG A 216 -13.77 -3.59 16.69
N ILE A 217 -12.94 -4.43 17.30
CA ILE A 217 -13.32 -5.30 18.42
C ILE A 217 -12.61 -4.82 19.68
N LYS A 218 -13.23 -5.01 20.84
CA LYS A 218 -12.67 -4.59 22.14
C LYS A 218 -11.23 -5.12 22.32
N ASN A 219 -10.31 -4.29 22.79
CA ASN A 219 -8.90 -4.64 23.01
C ASN A 219 -8.09 -5.09 21.78
N ALA A 220 -8.63 -5.02 20.56
CA ALA A 220 -7.84 -5.25 19.36
C ALA A 220 -6.97 -4.06 19.00
N LYS A 221 -5.91 -4.36 18.25
CA LYS A 221 -5.00 -3.39 17.65
C LYS A 221 -5.12 -3.45 16.12
N PRO A 222 -4.89 -2.33 15.41
CA PRO A 222 -5.01 -2.29 13.95
C PRO A 222 -3.75 -2.86 13.28
N TRP A 223 -3.41 -4.11 13.59
CA TRP A 223 -2.18 -4.78 13.16
C TRP A 223 -2.31 -5.52 11.84
N GLY A 224 -3.47 -5.48 11.20
CA GLY A 224 -3.64 -6.08 9.89
C GLY A 224 -4.25 -5.16 8.86
N ARG A 225 -4.21 -5.63 7.63
CA ARG A 225 -4.88 -5.05 6.48
C ARG A 225 -5.49 -6.13 5.60
N LEU A 226 -6.55 -5.77 4.89
CA LEU A 226 -7.14 -6.57 3.81
C LEU A 226 -6.96 -5.80 2.50
N GLN A 227 -6.30 -6.41 1.53
CA GLN A 227 -6.11 -5.85 0.19
C GLN A 227 -6.17 -6.98 -0.83
N ASP A 228 -6.99 -6.81 -1.87
CA ASP A 228 -7.07 -7.73 -3.01
C ASP A 228 -7.22 -9.22 -2.61
N GLY A 229 -8.07 -9.48 -1.61
CA GLY A 229 -8.32 -10.82 -1.09
C GLY A 229 -7.14 -11.43 -0.31
N CYS A 230 -6.20 -10.61 0.14
CA CYS A 230 -5.12 -10.98 1.05
C CYS A 230 -5.27 -10.23 2.36
N ILE A 231 -5.30 -10.97 3.48
CA ILE A 231 -5.15 -10.38 4.81
C ILE A 231 -3.71 -10.54 5.25
N THR A 232 -3.03 -9.42 5.50
CA THR A 232 -1.70 -9.40 6.13
C THR A 232 -1.87 -8.95 7.57
N ILE A 233 -1.31 -9.70 8.52
CA ILE A 233 -1.26 -9.35 9.95
C ILE A 233 0.21 -9.31 10.36
N THR A 234 0.67 -8.17 10.87
CA THR A 234 2.07 -7.98 11.30
C THR A 234 2.11 -7.71 12.80
N HIS A 235 2.67 -8.64 13.56
CA HIS A 235 2.93 -8.46 14.98
C HIS A 235 4.09 -7.47 15.19
N PRO A 236 4.08 -6.64 16.26
CA PRO A 236 5.18 -5.73 16.57
C PRO A 236 6.56 -6.40 16.71
N ASP A 237 6.59 -7.68 17.05
CA ASP A 237 7.84 -8.45 17.19
C ASP A 237 8.43 -8.91 15.83
N GLY A 238 7.75 -8.62 14.73
CA GLY A 238 8.22 -8.90 13.36
C GLY A 238 7.60 -10.12 12.69
N ASP A 239 6.79 -10.91 13.40
CA ASP A 239 6.05 -12.02 12.79
C ASP A 239 4.94 -11.50 11.87
N GLU A 240 4.85 -12.07 10.67
CA GLU A 240 3.88 -11.73 9.65
C GLU A 240 3.08 -12.95 9.22
N ILE A 241 1.76 -12.82 9.21
CA ILE A 241 0.84 -13.84 8.74
C ILE A 241 0.05 -13.30 7.55
N GLU A 242 0.14 -14.03 6.44
CA GLU A 242 -0.67 -13.80 5.27
C GLU A 242 -1.77 -14.85 5.15
N ILE A 243 -3.01 -14.40 4.96
CA ILE A 243 -4.17 -15.23 4.67
C ILE A 243 -4.64 -14.86 3.27
N VAL A 244 -4.34 -15.72 2.31
CA VAL A 244 -4.57 -15.45 0.88
C VAL A 244 -5.86 -16.09 0.39
N ARG A 245 -6.47 -15.50 -0.66
CA ARG A 245 -7.75 -15.92 -1.25
C ARG A 245 -8.91 -15.77 -0.27
N VAL A 246 -8.96 -14.65 0.43
CA VAL A 246 -10.13 -14.22 1.19
C VAL A 246 -11.16 -13.68 0.21
N THR A 247 -12.38 -14.19 0.33
CA THR A 247 -13.50 -13.87 -0.55
C THR A 247 -14.62 -13.21 0.25
N ASN A 248 -15.54 -12.57 -0.46
CA ASN A 248 -16.70 -11.92 0.12
C ASN A 248 -17.93 -12.80 0.02
N GLY A 249 -18.65 -12.93 1.14
CA GLY A 249 -19.97 -13.50 1.23
C GLY A 249 -20.09 -14.96 0.75
N ASP A 250 -21.32 -15.33 0.43
CA ASP A 250 -21.68 -16.67 -0.02
C ASP A 250 -21.31 -16.88 -1.50
N ASP A 251 -21.26 -15.80 -2.29
CA ASP A 251 -20.93 -15.80 -3.72
C ASP A 251 -19.43 -16.09 -3.99
N SER A 252 -18.60 -16.13 -2.94
CA SER A 252 -17.17 -16.45 -3.01
C SER A 252 -16.38 -15.58 -4.00
N GLN A 253 -16.86 -14.35 -4.24
CA GLN A 253 -16.18 -13.40 -5.10
C GLN A 253 -14.89 -12.93 -4.42
N LEU A 254 -13.79 -12.89 -5.16
CA LEU A 254 -12.54 -12.32 -4.65
C LEU A 254 -12.76 -10.86 -4.28
N ILE A 255 -12.25 -10.46 -3.12
CA ILE A 255 -12.33 -9.07 -2.67
C ILE A 255 -11.33 -8.26 -3.50
N GLU A 256 -11.79 -7.28 -4.25
CA GLU A 256 -10.94 -6.35 -5.01
C GLU A 256 -10.83 -5.02 -4.26
N GLY A 257 -9.65 -4.39 -4.27
CA GLY A 257 -9.40 -3.08 -3.66
C GLY A 257 -8.83 -3.14 -2.24
N GLY A 258 -8.99 -2.02 -1.51
CA GLY A 258 -8.33 -1.78 -0.22
C GLY A 258 -7.19 -0.76 -0.32
N PRO A 259 -6.30 -0.66 0.70
CA PRO A 259 -6.25 -1.52 1.88
C PRO A 259 -7.30 -1.13 2.95
N TYR A 260 -8.04 -2.12 3.43
CA TYR A 260 -8.93 -1.99 4.59
C TYR A 260 -8.20 -2.37 5.87
N ARG A 261 -8.50 -1.68 6.96
CA ARG A 261 -7.94 -1.99 8.29
C ARG A 261 -8.50 -3.29 8.83
N VAL A 262 -7.63 -4.14 9.36
CA VAL A 262 -7.99 -5.36 10.10
C VAL A 262 -7.58 -5.18 11.55
N TRP A 263 -8.55 -5.33 12.45
CA TRP A 263 -8.38 -5.30 13.89
C TRP A 263 -8.04 -6.70 14.40
N VAL A 264 -6.97 -6.80 15.17
CA VAL A 264 -6.36 -8.07 15.59
C VAL A 264 -6.21 -8.10 17.11
N ARG A 265 -6.62 -9.21 17.72
CA ARG A 265 -6.20 -9.62 19.07
C ARG A 265 -5.20 -10.75 18.90
N TRP A 266 -3.99 -10.52 19.38
CA TRP A 266 -2.94 -11.53 19.44
C TRP A 266 -2.86 -12.05 20.87
N LYS A 267 -2.98 -13.37 21.04
CA LYS A 267 -2.87 -14.05 22.32
C LYS A 267 -1.79 -15.11 22.22
N GLU A 268 -1.23 -15.47 23.38
CA GLU A 268 -0.32 -16.61 23.47
C GLU A 268 -0.98 -17.89 22.91
N PRO A 269 -0.18 -18.77 22.28
CA PRO A 269 -0.70 -20.04 21.78
C PRO A 269 -1.23 -20.87 22.94
N ALA A 270 -2.39 -21.50 22.76
CA ALA A 270 -2.99 -22.33 23.80
C ALA A 270 -2.26 -23.67 24.03
N GLN A 271 -1.37 -24.06 23.10
CA GLN A 271 -0.56 -25.27 23.19
C GLN A 271 0.70 -25.13 22.33
N THR A 272 1.77 -25.77 22.77
CA THR A 272 3.03 -25.95 22.03
C THR A 272 2.92 -27.10 21.02
N TYR A 273 3.87 -27.20 20.10
CA TYR A 273 4.00 -28.35 19.19
C TYR A 273 4.13 -29.67 19.96
N ALA A 274 4.96 -29.67 21.02
CA ALA A 274 5.24 -30.85 21.81
C ALA A 274 3.97 -31.37 22.50
N GLU A 275 3.23 -30.47 23.16
CA GLU A 275 1.96 -30.80 23.83
C GLU A 275 0.91 -31.32 22.82
N MET A 276 0.80 -30.67 21.65
CA MET A 276 -0.10 -31.13 20.59
C MET A 276 0.29 -32.52 20.08
N ARG A 277 1.58 -32.78 19.86
CA ARG A 277 2.08 -34.07 19.38
C ARG A 277 1.83 -35.18 20.40
N GLU A 278 2.04 -34.89 21.68
CA GLU A 278 1.71 -35.81 22.78
C GLU A 278 0.21 -36.09 22.83
N ALA A 279 -0.63 -35.05 22.75
CA ALA A 279 -2.08 -35.19 22.73
C ALA A 279 -2.57 -36.03 21.54
N LEU A 280 -2.02 -35.82 20.34
CA LEU A 280 -2.34 -36.60 19.15
C LEU A 280 -1.89 -38.07 19.28
N THR A 281 -0.73 -38.31 19.89
CA THR A 281 -0.21 -39.67 20.14
C THR A 281 -1.13 -40.40 21.10
N LYS A 282 -1.48 -39.79 22.24
CA LYS A 282 -2.44 -40.33 23.20
C LYS A 282 -3.80 -40.61 22.55
N TYR A 283 -4.31 -39.68 21.74
CA TYR A 283 -5.58 -39.85 21.05
C TYR A 283 -5.57 -41.02 20.07
N ARG A 284 -4.51 -41.15 19.27
CA ARG A 284 -4.31 -42.31 18.38
C ARG A 284 -4.31 -43.62 19.16
N ASP A 285 -3.55 -43.68 20.25
CA ASP A 285 -3.38 -44.92 21.01
C ASP A 285 -4.71 -45.37 21.64
N ARG A 286 -5.56 -44.43 22.10
CA ARG A 286 -6.94 -44.72 22.56
C ARG A 286 -7.85 -45.23 21.44
N LEU A 287 -7.72 -44.69 20.22
CA LEU A 287 -8.47 -45.18 19.07
C LEU A 287 -8.06 -46.61 18.68
N LEU A 288 -6.77 -46.93 18.79
CA LEU A 288 -6.25 -48.27 18.50
C LEU A 288 -6.58 -49.28 19.60
N SER A 289 -6.66 -48.86 20.86
CA SER A 289 -7.04 -49.73 22.00
C SER A 289 -8.55 -49.98 22.11
N GLY A 290 -9.38 -49.21 21.39
CA GLY A 290 -10.83 -49.32 21.44
C GLY A 290 -11.46 -48.63 22.66
N GLU A 291 -10.70 -47.82 23.41
CA GLU A 291 -11.20 -46.99 24.51
C GLU A 291 -12.12 -45.86 24.00
N GLU A 292 -11.94 -45.44 22.76
CA GLU A 292 -12.69 -44.40 22.10
C GLU A 292 -13.43 -44.97 20.88
N THR A 293 -14.59 -44.39 20.54
CA THR A 293 -15.45 -44.94 19.48
C THR A 293 -14.66 -45.13 18.19
N ALA A 294 -14.81 -46.30 17.56
CA ALA A 294 -14.05 -46.69 16.37
C ALA A 294 -14.04 -45.55 15.33
N ALA A 295 -12.89 -44.90 15.19
CA ALA A 295 -12.73 -43.85 14.21
C ALA A 295 -12.64 -44.45 12.80
N SER A 296 -13.08 -43.69 11.81
CA SER A 296 -12.89 -44.09 10.42
C SER A 296 -11.39 -44.31 10.13
N PRO A 297 -11.01 -45.25 9.24
CA PRO A 297 -9.61 -45.40 8.80
C PRO A 297 -8.99 -44.08 8.32
N HIS A 298 -9.81 -43.18 7.77
CA HIS A 298 -9.41 -41.85 7.34
C HIS A 298 -8.96 -40.97 8.51
N THR A 299 -9.62 -41.03 9.66
CA THR A 299 -9.24 -40.26 10.86
C THR A 299 -7.87 -40.69 11.37
N LEU A 300 -7.60 -42.00 11.47
CA LEU A 300 -6.30 -42.52 11.88
C LEU A 300 -5.20 -42.11 10.90
N GLN A 301 -5.46 -42.19 9.59
CA GLN A 301 -4.53 -41.73 8.58
C GLN A 301 -4.18 -40.24 8.72
N LEU A 302 -5.17 -39.39 9.02
CA LEU A 302 -4.94 -37.96 9.26
C LEU A 302 -4.09 -37.71 10.51
N ILE A 303 -4.29 -38.49 11.58
CA ILE A 303 -3.47 -38.38 12.80
C ILE A 303 -2.03 -38.78 12.50
N GLU A 304 -1.81 -39.92 11.83
CA GLU A 304 -0.47 -40.37 11.42
C GLU A 304 0.24 -39.37 10.50
N GLN A 305 -0.50 -38.79 9.55
CA GLN A 305 0.03 -37.73 8.69
C GLN A 305 0.46 -36.49 9.51
N LYS A 306 -0.29 -36.14 10.57
CA LYS A 306 0.10 -35.04 11.47
C LYS A 306 1.31 -35.39 12.33
N LEU A 307 1.42 -36.63 12.82
CA LEU A 307 2.53 -37.08 13.68
C LEU A 307 3.87 -37.24 12.93
N THR A 308 3.82 -37.56 11.64
CA THR A 308 5.02 -37.72 10.78
C THR A 308 5.63 -36.41 10.31
N ARG A 309 4.92 -35.30 10.47
CA ARG A 309 5.30 -34.00 9.92
C ARG A 309 6.33 -33.30 10.82
N GLU A 310 7.27 -32.57 10.22
CA GLU A 310 8.43 -31.98 10.90
C GLU A 310 8.05 -30.91 11.94
N PRO A 311 8.77 -30.79 13.08
CA PRO A 311 8.51 -29.77 14.09
C PRO A 311 8.42 -28.36 13.51
N GLY A 312 7.38 -27.61 13.90
CA GLY A 312 7.21 -26.22 13.47
C GLY A 312 5.80 -25.66 13.69
N PRO A 313 5.61 -24.36 13.39
CA PRO A 313 4.33 -23.68 13.54
C PRO A 313 3.33 -24.17 12.51
N TRP A 314 2.19 -24.68 12.97
CA TRP A 314 1.11 -25.19 12.15
C TRP A 314 -0.22 -24.60 12.56
N LEU A 315 -1.11 -24.43 11.60
CA LEU A 315 -2.49 -24.10 11.87
C LEU A 315 -3.18 -25.32 12.52
N VAL A 316 -3.42 -25.25 13.82
CA VAL A 316 -4.06 -26.31 14.61
C VAL A 316 -5.58 -26.14 14.67
N GLY A 317 -6.07 -24.92 14.50
CA GLY A 317 -7.48 -24.60 14.51
C GLY A 317 -7.79 -23.32 13.74
N SER A 318 -9.00 -23.26 13.18
CA SER A 318 -9.57 -22.04 12.64
C SER A 318 -11.07 -22.07 12.80
N GLY A 319 -11.68 -20.92 13.03
CA GLY A 319 -13.12 -20.80 13.10
C GLY A 319 -13.55 -19.35 12.95
N GLY A 320 -14.84 -19.12 13.06
CA GLY A 320 -15.32 -17.77 13.24
C GLY A 320 -16.72 -17.76 13.79
N SER A 321 -17.19 -16.56 14.08
CA SER A 321 -18.48 -16.34 14.69
C SER A 321 -19.09 -15.05 14.17
N SER A 322 -20.40 -14.93 14.33
CA SER A 322 -21.05 -13.63 14.35
C SER A 322 -20.49 -12.80 15.50
N ARG A 323 -20.54 -11.48 15.36
CA ARG A 323 -20.16 -10.59 16.46
C ARG A 323 -21.04 -10.80 17.67
N ARG A 324 -20.43 -10.87 18.84
CA ARG A 324 -21.15 -10.80 20.09
C ARG A 324 -21.35 -9.32 20.44
N PRO A 325 -22.51 -8.92 20.99
CA PRO A 325 -22.77 -7.53 21.34
C PRO A 325 -21.70 -6.89 22.23
N HIS A 326 -21.12 -7.67 23.16
CA HIS A 326 -20.07 -7.19 24.07
C HIS A 326 -18.68 -7.01 23.42
N ASP A 327 -18.48 -7.49 22.20
CA ASP A 327 -17.24 -7.31 21.46
C ASP A 327 -17.25 -6.06 20.58
N ILE A 328 -18.43 -5.46 20.37
CA ILE A 328 -18.62 -4.27 19.52
C ILE A 328 -18.18 -3.03 20.29
N VAL A 329 -17.31 -2.24 19.67
CA VAL A 329 -17.06 -0.86 20.07
C VAL A 329 -17.74 -0.01 19.01
N GLU A 330 -18.79 0.73 19.39
CA GLU A 330 -19.40 1.71 18.49
C GLU A 330 -18.33 2.74 18.10
N GLU A 331 -18.15 2.93 16.79
CA GLU A 331 -17.28 3.98 16.23
C GLU A 331 -18.05 5.31 16.13
#